data_AF-A0A930FA16-F1
#
_entry.id   AF-A0A930FA16-F1
#
_cell.length_a   1.000
_cell.length_b   1.000
_cell.length_c   1.000
_cell.angle_alpha   90.00
_cell.angle_beta   90.00
_cell.angle_gamma   90.00
#
_symmetry.space_group_name_H-M   'P 1'
#
loop_
_entity.id
_entity.type
_entity.pdbx_description
1 polymer ?
#
loop_
_entity_poly.entity_id
_entity_poly.type
_entity_poly.pdbx_seq_one_letter_code
_entity_poly.pdbx_strand_id
1 'polypeptide(L)' 'MNHSYFYLKMKEHKLKVPYTGKERRVRVLLPKDYEKDTDRFYPVVYFHDGQNVFYSKESYIGHSWKIIPAIKRNPDISRM' A
#
# COMPACT_ATOMS: atom_id res chain seq x y z
N MET A 1 19.89 -18.71 -7.56
CA MET A 1 18.90 -18.07 -8.45
C MET A 1 17.81 -17.44 -7.57
N ASN A 2 17.77 -16.11 -7.52
CA ASN A 2 16.99 -15.33 -6.56
C ASN A 2 15.50 -15.33 -6.91
N HIS A 3 14.71 -16.16 -6.21
CA HIS A 3 13.26 -16.12 -6.29
C HIS A 3 12.74 -14.81 -5.65
N SER A 4 11.80 -14.15 -6.33
CA SER A 4 11.05 -12.99 -5.85
C SER A 4 10.40 -13.24 -4.47
N TYR A 5 11.08 -12.89 -3.38
CA TYR A 5 10.62 -13.19 -2.02
C TYR A 5 9.62 -12.18 -1.42
N PHE A 6 9.37 -11.03 -2.07
CA PHE A 6 8.53 -9.95 -1.51
C PHE A 6 7.70 -9.24 -2.59
N TYR A 7 6.58 -9.84 -3.00
CA TYR A 7 5.60 -9.18 -3.87
C TYR A 7 4.46 -8.64 -3.01
N LEU A 8 4.53 -7.37 -2.62
CA LEU A 8 3.41 -6.66 -2.01
C LEU A 8 2.37 -6.40 -3.10
N LYS A 9 1.13 -6.85 -2.88
CA LYS A 9 0.04 -6.68 -3.85
C LYS A 9 -0.65 -5.35 -3.58
N MET A 10 -0.61 -4.44 -4.54
CA MET A 10 -1.37 -3.20 -4.46
C MET A 10 -2.76 -3.39 -5.09
N LYS A 11 -3.82 -3.13 -4.33
CA LYS A 11 -5.20 -3.06 -4.83
C LYS A 11 -5.64 -1.60 -4.89
N GLU A 12 -6.31 -1.23 -5.99
CA GLU A 12 -6.91 0.08 -6.18
C GLU A 12 -8.43 -0.01 -6.09
N HIS A 13 -9.03 0.91 -5.37
CA HIS A 13 -10.47 1.04 -5.20
C HIS A 13 -10.88 2.47 -5.52
N LYS A 14 -12.10 2.64 -6.03
CA LYS A 14 -12.75 3.93 -6.19
C LYS A 14 -13.97 3.95 -5.30
N LEU A 15 -14.01 4.89 -4.36
CA LEU A 15 -15.11 5.04 -3.42
C LEU A 15 -15.84 6.34 -3.72
N LYS A 16 -17.17 6.28 -3.79
CA LYS A 16 -18.00 7.48 -3.94
C LYS A 16 -18.07 8.21 -2.59
N VAL A 17 -17.66 9.47 -2.57
CA VAL A 17 -17.71 10.31 -1.37
C VAL A 17 -19.15 10.81 -1.18
N PRO A 18 -19.84 10.48 -0.06
CA PRO A 18 -21.28 10.71 0.10
C PRO A 18 -21.72 12.15 -0.14
N TYR A 19 -20.96 13.12 0.36
CA TYR A 19 -21.34 14.54 0.36
C TYR A 19 -20.89 15.33 -0.88
N THR A 20 -19.95 14.81 -1.67
CA THR A 20 -19.55 15.47 -2.94
C THR A 20 -20.01 14.71 -4.18
N GLY A 21 -20.42 13.46 -4.03
CA GLY A 21 -20.73 12.56 -5.15
C GLY A 21 -19.52 12.16 -6.01
N LYS A 22 -18.33 12.71 -5.74
CA LYS A 22 -17.11 12.44 -6.50
C LYS A 22 -16.49 11.10 -6.12
N GLU A 23 -15.79 10.48 -7.06
CA GLU A 23 -14.96 9.31 -6.78
C GLU A 23 -13.64 9.72 -6.12
N ARG A 24 -13.29 9.03 -5.03
CA ARG A 24 -11.98 9.11 -4.39
C ARG A 24 -11.25 7.80 -4.60
N ARG A 25 -10.03 7.89 -5.14
CA ARG A 25 -9.13 6.74 -5.27
C ARG A 25 -8.55 6.36 -3.90
N VAL A 26 -8.63 5.08 -3.55
CA VAL A 26 -8.00 4.47 -2.38
C VAL A 26 -7.08 3.36 -2.86
N ARG A 27 -5.85 3.33 -2.32
CA ARG A 27 -4.87 2.28 -2.61
C ARG A 27 -4.57 1.51 -1.34
N VAL A 28 -4.60 0.19 -1.43
CA VAL A 28 -4.34 -0.73 -0.33
C VAL A 28 -3.13 -1.57 -0.71
N LEU A 29 -2.07 -1.49 0.10
CA LEU A 29 -0.91 -2.35 -0.04
C LEU A 29 -1.10 -3.54 0.88
N LEU A 30 -1.28 -4.72 0.29
CA LEU A 30 -1.53 -5.95 1.04
C LEU A 30 -0.24 -6.74 1.26
N PRO A 31 -0.13 -7.43 2.40
CA PRO A 31 0.91 -8.40 2.61
C PRO A 31 0.82 -9.53 1.56
N LYS A 32 1.97 -10.14 1.26
CA LYS A 32 2.09 -11.43 0.60
C LYS A 32 1.16 -12.44 1.26
N ASP A 33 0.54 -13.27 0.41
CA ASP A 33 -0.32 -14.37 0.85
C ASP A 33 -1.53 -13.93 1.70
N TYR A 34 -1.91 -12.64 1.71
CA TYR A 34 -3.09 -12.11 2.42
C TYR A 34 -4.39 -12.89 2.12
N GLU A 35 -4.53 -13.43 0.91
CA GLU A 35 -5.73 -14.18 0.49
C GLU A 35 -5.71 -15.66 0.93
N LYS A 36 -4.59 -16.17 1.49
CA LYS A 36 -4.45 -17.58 1.89
C LYS A 36 -4.84 -17.86 3.33
N ASP A 37 -4.63 -16.89 4.22
CA ASP A 37 -4.90 -17.02 5.65
C ASP A 37 -6.00 -16.04 6.03
N THR A 38 -7.24 -16.48 5.87
CA THR A 38 -8.44 -15.66 6.09
C THR A 38 -8.72 -15.37 7.56
N ASP A 39 -8.11 -16.12 8.47
CA ASP A 39 -8.30 -15.98 9.92
C ASP A 39 -7.26 -15.02 10.54
N ARG A 40 -6.24 -14.63 9.77
CA ARG A 40 -5.19 -13.73 10.21
C ARG A 40 -5.57 -12.26 10.02
N PHE A 41 -5.44 -11.51 11.09
CA PHE A 41 -5.63 -10.06 11.10
C PHE A 41 -4.29 -9.32 11.07
N TYR A 42 -4.27 -8.17 10.38
CA TYR A 42 -3.09 -7.33 10.24
C TYR A 42 -3.41 -5.92 10.76
N PRO A 43 -2.47 -5.28 11.50
CA PRO A 43 -2.62 -3.87 11.83
C PRO A 43 -2.62 -3.02 10.55
N VAL A 44 -3.48 -2.01 10.50
CA VAL A 44 -3.67 -1.14 9.33
C VAL A 44 -3.16 0.25 9.64
N VAL A 45 -2.36 0.81 8.72
CA VAL A 45 -1.90 2.20 8.75
C VAL A 45 -2.54 2.97 7.61
N TYR A 46 -3.20 4.08 7.92
CA TYR A 46 -3.86 4.93 6.94
C TYR A 46 -2.99 6.13 6.59
N PHE A 47 -2.79 6.34 5.28
CA PHE A 47 -2.10 7.52 4.75
C PHE A 47 -3.12 8.40 4.00
N HIS A 48 -3.38 9.61 4.52
CA HIS A 48 -4.38 10.51 3.93
C HIS A 48 -3.89 11.23 2.65
N ASP A 49 -2.58 11.42 2.49
CA ASP A 49 -1.96 12.04 1.32
C ASP A 49 -1.39 10.99 0.34
N GLY A 50 -2.28 10.09 -0.12
CA GLY A 50 -1.90 8.88 -0.82
C GLY A 50 -1.08 9.07 -2.11
N GLN A 51 -1.12 10.25 -2.75
CA GLN A 51 -0.35 10.54 -3.97
C GLN A 51 1.16 10.58 -3.72
N ASN A 52 1.57 11.05 -2.54
CA ASN A 52 2.97 11.20 -2.15
C ASN A 52 3.58 9.90 -1.59
N VAL A 53 2.78 8.86 -1.33
CA VAL A 53 3.21 7.69 -0.56
C VAL A 53 4.07 6.70 -1.37
N PHE A 54 3.61 6.33 -2.57
CA PHE A 54 4.11 5.15 -3.28
C PHE A 54 5.08 5.44 -4.43
N TYR A 55 4.70 6.36 -5.33
CA TYR A 55 5.43 6.58 -6.58
C TYR A 55 5.81 8.05 -6.74
N SER A 56 7.09 8.30 -6.96
CA SER A 56 7.62 9.66 -7.15
C SER A 56 6.98 10.38 -8.33
N LYS A 57 6.60 9.67 -9.40
CA LYS A 57 5.89 10.24 -10.56
C LYS A 57 4.51 10.85 -10.22
N GLU A 58 3.90 10.40 -9.12
CA GLU A 58 2.58 10.87 -8.67
C GLU A 58 2.69 11.85 -7.49
N SER A 59 3.92 12.07 -7.00
CA SER A 59 4.14 12.95 -5.86
C SER A 59 4.23 14.41 -6.29
N TYR A 60 3.78 15.30 -5.42
CA TYR A 60 3.69 16.73 -5.67
C TYR A 60 5.05 17.37 -5.98
N ILE A 61 6.11 16.95 -5.27
CA ILE A 61 7.48 17.48 -5.42
C ILE A 61 8.41 16.55 -6.22
N GLY A 62 7.88 15.53 -6.88
CA GLY A 62 8.68 14.53 -7.60
C GLY A 62 9.43 13.54 -6.70
N HIS A 63 9.22 13.58 -5.38
CA HIS A 63 9.72 12.58 -4.43
C HIS A 63 8.60 11.97 -3.59
N SER A 64 8.44 10.64 -3.69
CA SER A 64 7.58 9.88 -2.80
C SER A 64 8.23 9.64 -1.43
N TRP A 65 7.43 9.27 -0.45
CA TRP A 65 7.87 8.89 0.90
C TRP A 65 8.58 7.53 0.97
N LYS A 66 8.71 6.83 -0.17
CA LYS A 66 9.45 5.56 -0.29
C LYS A 66 8.97 4.48 0.70
N ILE A 67 7.66 4.41 0.96
CA ILE A 67 7.07 3.42 1.89
C ILE A 67 7.34 1.98 1.47
N ILE A 68 7.22 1.64 0.17
CA ILE A 68 7.51 0.28 -0.30
C ILE A 68 8.96 -0.13 0.03
N PRO A 69 10.00 0.67 -0.31
CA PRO A 69 11.36 0.42 0.15
C PRO A 69 11.55 0.37 1.67
N ALA A 70 10.83 1.19 2.44
CA ALA A 70 10.91 1.20 3.89
C ALA A 70 10.42 -0.13 4.50
N ILE A 71 9.25 -0.60 4.05
CA ILE A 71 8.69 -1.90 4.45
C ILE A 71 9.63 -3.04 4.07
N LYS A 72 10.14 -3.03 2.83
CA LYS A 72 11.04 -4.10 2.33
C LYS A 72 12.36 -4.22 3.08
N ARG A 73 12.85 -3.13 3.68
CA ARG A 73 14.13 -3.11 4.40
C ARG A 73 14.00 -3.30 5.90
N ASN A 74 12.77 -3.30 6.43
CA ASN A 74 12.55 -3.47 7.86
C ASN A 74 12.40 -4.96 8.20
N PRO A 75 13.35 -5.57 8.93
CA PRO A 75 13.29 -6.98 9.31
C PRO A 75 12.17 -7.28 10.32
N ASP A 76 11.73 -6.27 11.09
CA ASP A 76 10.71 -6.40 12.14
C ASP A 76 9.29 -6.32 11.59
N ILE A 77 9.11 -5.77 10.39
CA ILE A 77 7.84 -5.85 9.67
C ILE A 77 7.75 -7.26 9.08
N SER A 78 7.35 -8.18 9.97
CA SER A 78 7.28 -9.62 9.74
C SER A 78 6.59 -9.93 8.43
N ARG A 79 7.37 -10.31 7.41
CA ARG A 79 6.96 -10.90 6.11
C ARG A 79 5.49 -10.60 5.79
N MET A 80 5.18 -9.30 5.74
CA MET A 80 3.93 -8.80 5.22
C MET A 80 3.98 -9.14 3.75
#